data_AF-A0A1R1ECL9-F1
#
_entry.id   AF-A0A1R1ECL9-F1
#
_cell.length_a   1.000
_cell.length_b   1.000
_cell.length_c   1.000
_cell.angle_alpha   90.00
_cell.angle_beta   90.00
_cell.angle_gamma   90.00
#
_symmetry.space_group_name_H-M   'P 1'
#
loop_
_entity.id
_entity.type
_entity.pdbx_description
1 polymer ?
#
loop_
_entity_poly.entity_id
_entity_poly.type
_entity_poly.pdbx_seq_one_letter_code
_entity_poly.pdbx_strand_id
1 'polypeptide(L)' 'MNMEEEPKQQAIPAEDDQGNFKLLDTQRILSITSEIEGDEDSAAIFHYDDGKKYKYVHSEKAMKQFGEWIQQGEG' A
#
# COMPACT_ATOMS: atom_id res chain seq x y z
N MET A 1 14.70 12.59 -27.66
CA MET A 1 13.90 11.37 -27.89
C MET A 1 13.08 11.19 -26.63
N ASN A 2 11.76 11.19 -26.77
CA ASN A 2 10.81 11.09 -25.67
C ASN A 2 11.07 9.80 -24.87
N MET A 3 11.52 9.93 -23.62
CA MET A 3 11.19 8.91 -22.63
C MET A 3 9.74 9.18 -22.27
N GLU A 4 8.83 8.54 -23.01
CA GLU A 4 7.52 8.21 -22.46
C GLU A 4 7.82 7.38 -21.21
N GLU A 5 7.93 8.03 -20.05
CA GLU A 5 7.80 7.33 -18.77
C GLU A 5 6.43 6.68 -18.85
N GLU A 6 6.43 5.37 -19.10
CA GLU A 6 5.25 4.52 -18.95
C GLU A 6 4.54 4.98 -17.66
N PRO A 7 3.20 5.10 -17.63
CA PRO A 7 2.52 5.38 -16.39
C PRO A 7 2.82 4.21 -15.46
N LYS A 8 3.88 4.34 -14.65
CA LYS A 8 4.26 3.39 -13.61
C LYS A 8 2.99 3.25 -12.81
N GLN A 9 2.32 2.11 -12.93
CA GLN A 9 1.17 1.78 -12.11
C GLN A 9 1.60 2.12 -10.69
N GLN A 10 0.97 3.17 -10.13
CA GLN A 10 1.32 3.65 -8.80
C GLN A 10 0.81 2.59 -7.84
N ALA A 11 1.68 1.62 -7.53
CA ALA A 11 1.37 0.61 -6.56
C ALA A 11 1.55 1.21 -5.16
N ILE A 12 0.53 1.04 -4.32
CA ILE A 12 0.54 1.60 -2.97
C ILE A 12 1.13 0.54 -2.03
N PRO A 13 2.24 0.83 -1.31
CA PRO A 13 2.75 -0.07 -0.28
C PRO A 13 1.78 -0.14 0.89
N ALA A 14 1.30 -1.33 1.16
CA ALA A 14 0.35 -1.60 2.23
C ALA A 14 0.70 -2.88 2.99
N GLU A 15 0.11 -3.04 4.17
CA GLU A 15 0.29 -4.18 5.06
C GLU A 15 -1.10 -4.73 5.42
N ASP A 16 -1.28 -6.05 5.42
CA ASP A 16 -2.52 -6.67 5.89
C ASP A 16 -2.55 -6.81 7.43
N ASP A 17 -3.69 -7.23 7.99
CA ASP A 17 -3.85 -7.44 9.44
C ASP A 17 -2.88 -8.49 10.03
N GLN A 18 -2.19 -9.27 9.20
CA GLN A 18 -1.21 -10.27 9.63
C GLN A 18 0.24 -9.76 9.54
N GLY A 19 0.47 -8.52 9.08
CA GLY A 19 1.79 -7.97 8.90
C GLY A 19 2.46 -8.34 7.58
N ASN A 20 1.71 -8.84 6.59
CA ASN A 20 2.27 -9.14 5.27
C ASN A 20 2.23 -7.89 4.39
N PHE A 21 3.38 -7.55 3.81
CA PHE A 21 3.46 -6.45 2.85
C PHE A 21 2.86 -6.84 1.50
N LYS A 22 2.21 -5.87 0.87
CA LYS A 22 1.68 -5.98 -0.48
C LYS A 22 1.75 -4.64 -1.19
N LEU A 23 2.07 -4.69 -2.48
CA LEU A 23 1.89 -3.57 -3.40
C LEU A 23 0.47 -3.61 -3.96
N LEU A 24 -0.37 -2.66 -3.54
CA LEU A 24 -1.76 -2.57 -4.01
C LEU A 24 -1.84 -1.89 -5.36
N ASP A 25 -2.53 -2.53 -6.30
CA ASP A 25 -2.90 -1.88 -7.55
C ASP A 25 -4.09 -0.94 -7.31
N THR A 26 -3.93 0.32 -7.68
CA THR A 26 -4.94 1.36 -7.45
C THR A 26 -6.26 1.12 -8.19
N GLN A 27 -6.26 0.36 -9.29
CA GLN A 27 -7.47 0.02 -10.03
C GLN A 27 -8.29 -1.07 -9.33
N ARG A 28 -7.68 -1.79 -8.39
CA ARG A 28 -8.30 -2.88 -7.60
C ARG A 28 -8.81 -2.41 -6.24
N ILE A 29 -8.54 -1.16 -5.87
CA ILE A 29 -9.04 -0.56 -4.63
C ILE A 29 -10.52 -0.21 -4.82
N LEU A 30 -11.38 -0.81 -3.99
CA LEU A 30 -12.82 -0.57 -4.00
C LEU A 30 -13.19 0.68 -3.21
N SER A 31 -12.57 0.88 -2.05
CA SER A 31 -12.81 2.04 -1.18
C SER A 31 -11.64 2.31 -0.24
N ILE A 32 -11.55 3.55 0.24
CA ILE A 32 -10.52 4.01 1.16
C ILE A 32 -11.21 4.60 2.39
N THR A 33 -10.82 4.14 3.58
CA THR A 33 -11.31 4.63 4.88
C THR A 33 -10.12 4.94 5.79
N SER A 34 -10.25 5.83 6.77
CA SER A 34 -9.19 6.03 7.78
C SER A 34 -9.29 5.00 8.90
N GLU A 35 -8.15 4.64 9.52
CA GLU A 35 -8.14 3.78 10.71
C GLU A 35 -8.89 4.43 11.88
N ILE A 36 -8.75 5.75 12.04
CA ILE A 36 -9.47 6.56 13.04
C ILE A 36 -10.30 7.62 12.29
N GLU A 37 -11.60 7.64 12.57
CA GLU A 37 -12.53 8.58 11.95
C GLU A 37 -12.26 10.01 12.47
N GLY A 38 -11.95 10.93 11.55
CA GLY A 38 -11.68 12.34 11.87
C GLY A 38 -10.22 12.66 12.22
N ASP A 39 -9.31 11.71 12.10
CA ASP A 39 -7.87 11.91 12.30
C ASP A 39 -7.14 11.87 10.95
N GLU A 40 -6.59 13.01 10.53
CA GLU A 40 -5.89 13.16 9.24
C GLU A 40 -4.52 12.48 9.23
N ASP A 41 -3.94 12.24 10.41
CA ASP A 41 -2.67 11.54 10.61
C ASP A 41 -2.82 10.01 10.67
N SER A 42 -4.05 9.51 10.68
CA SER A 42 -4.32 8.09 10.77
C SER A 42 -4.07 7.37 9.45
N ALA A 43 -3.62 6.12 9.57
CA ALA A 43 -3.30 5.30 8.42
C ALA A 43 -4.55 5.10 7.54
N ALA A 44 -4.38 5.24 6.22
CA ALA A 44 -5.42 4.90 5.26
C ALA A 44 -5.59 3.37 5.20
N ILE A 45 -6.83 2.91 5.23
CA ILE A 45 -7.26 1.52 5.08
C ILE A 45 -7.90 1.38 3.69
N PHE A 46 -7.27 0.59 2.85
CA PHE A 46 -7.73 0.24 1.51
C PHE A 46 -8.54 -1.05 1.56
N HIS A 47 -9.77 -1.01 1.05
CA HIS A 47 -10.61 -2.18 0.85
C HIS A 47 -10.36 -2.67 -0.57
N TYR A 48 -9.84 -3.88 -0.71
CA TYR A 48 -9.34 -4.41 -1.98
C TYR A 48 -10.33 -5.42 -2.59
N ASP A 49 -10.27 -5.65 -3.90
CA ASP A 49 -11.20 -6.54 -4.60
C ASP A 49 -11.16 -8.00 -4.14
N ASP A 50 -10.06 -8.42 -3.50
CA ASP A 50 -9.93 -9.76 -2.89
C ASP A 50 -10.72 -9.91 -1.57
N GLY A 51 -11.43 -8.86 -1.15
CA GLY A 51 -12.22 -8.82 0.08
C GLY A 51 -11.39 -8.58 1.34
N LYS A 52 -10.07 -8.40 1.21
CA LYS A 52 -9.20 -8.04 2.33
C LYS A 52 -9.07 -6.53 2.47
N LYS A 53 -8.62 -6.13 3.65
CA LYS A 53 -8.25 -4.76 3.97
C LYS A 53 -6.73 -4.69 4.09
N TYR A 54 -6.21 -3.56 3.66
CA TYR A 54 -4.78 -3.30 3.68
C TYR A 54 -4.56 -1.90 4.22
N LYS A 55 -3.60 -1.76 5.13
CA LYS A 55 -3.25 -0.49 5.76
C LYS A 55 -2.06 0.13 5.06
N TYR A 56 -2.13 1.43 4.79
CA TYR A 56 -1.03 2.18 4.20
C TYR A 56 0.23 2.10 5.08
N VAL A 57 1.36 1.78 4.46
CA VAL A 57 2.66 1.80 5.12
C VAL A 57 3.13 3.25 5.24
N HIS A 58 2.78 3.91 6.33
CA HIS A 58 3.13 5.32 6.59
C HIS A 58 4.20 5.52 7.68
N SER A 59 4.38 4.54 8.56
CA SER A 59 5.38 4.61 9.63
C SER A 59 6.79 4.33 9.11
N GLU A 60 7.80 5.10 9.55
CA GLU A 60 9.21 4.90 9.15
C GLU A 60 9.70 3.47 9.36
N LYS A 61 9.28 2.84 10.46
CA LYS A 61 9.59 1.44 10.76
C LYS A 61 9.03 0.49 9.69
N ALA A 62 7.78 0.69 9.29
CA ALA A 62 7.11 -0.15 8.32
C ALA A 62 7.65 0.11 6.90
N MET A 63 7.98 1.36 6.56
CA MET A 63 8.66 1.69 5.29
C MET A 63 10.03 1.01 5.19
N LYS A 64 10.79 0.95 6.29
CA LYS A 64 12.07 0.24 6.31
C LYS A 64 11.90 -1.26 6.06
N GLN A 65 10.94 -1.90 6.76
CA GLN A 65 10.64 -3.32 6.58
C GLN A 65 10.12 -3.62 5.17
N PHE A 66 9.27 -2.75 4.63
CA PHE A 66 8.81 -2.82 3.24
C PHE A 66 9.98 -2.71 2.24
N GLY A 67 10.91 -1.77 2.48
CA GLY A 67 12.11 -1.63 1.66
C GLY A 67 13.00 -2.88 1.65
N GLU A 68 13.15 -3.53 2.81
CA GLU A 68 13.84 -4.82 2.93
C GLU A 68 13.09 -5.95 2.20
N TRP A 69 11.76 -5.97 2.28
CA TRP A 69 10.91 -6.95 1.60
C TRP A 69 11.02 -6.83 0.07
N ILE A 70 10.94 -5.62 -0.49
CA ILE A 70 11.12 -5.39 -1.94
C ILE A 70 12.50 -5.85 -2.42
N GLN A 71 13.55 -5.65 -1.62
CA GLN A 71 14.91 -6.07 -1.99
C GLN A 71 15.10 -7.59 -1.96
N GLN A 72 14.29 -8.32 -1.18
CA GLN A 72 14.33 -9.78 -1.10
C GLN A 72 13.57 -10.46 -2.26
N GLY A 73 12.81 -9.69 -3.05
CA GLY A 73 11.92 -10.18 -4.10
C GLY A 73 10.58 -10.62 -3.51
N GLU A 74 9.47 -10.21 -4.11
CA GLU A 74 8.13 -10.66 -3.72
C GLU A 74 8.13 -12.20 -3.63
N GLY A 75 7.96 -12.72 -2.42
CA GLY A 75 8.04 -14.16 -2.13
C GLY A 75 6.94 -14.98 -2.77
#